data_AF-A0A5A7QIL8-F1
#
_entry.id   AF-A0A5A7QIL8-F1
#
_cell.length_a   1.000
_cell.length_b   1.000
_cell.length_c   1.000
_cell.angle_alpha   90.00
_cell.angle_beta   90.00
_cell.angle_gamma   90.00
#
_symmetry.space_group_name_H-M   'P 1'
#
loop_
_entity.id
_entity.type
_entity.pdbx_description
1 polymer ?
#
loop_
_entity_poly.entity_id
_entity_poly.type
_entity_poly.pdbx_seq_one_letter_code
_entity_poly.pdbx_strand_id
1 'polypeptide(L)'
;MRHLTLAAPPTTAPSLCVAACELVGGRRTLSLAAAAAVHLIAAAAHIHQNLPLTDRPNPNPRPNVNHIYGPNIELLTGDGIIPFGLELLAQSMDPAQTNQDKVLRAIIEISRAGGAHGIVEGHYRELDSEEWEENVCRKKEGVLHGCGAACGAILGGGNEEEIEGLRRFGIYAGTIRGLRASSKNGPGIEEKIRGLRDLAIKELEIFRGKELVEVVAGLC
;
A
#
# COMPACT_ATOMS: atom_id res chain seq x y z
N MET A 1 15.30 -2.59 -13.37
CA MET A 1 13.96 -2.00 -13.13
C MET A 1 12.82 -2.92 -13.61
N ARG A 2 12.52 -3.05 -14.91
CA ARG A 2 11.37 -3.83 -15.44
C ARG A 2 11.15 -5.20 -14.78
N HIS A 3 12.19 -6.03 -14.72
CA HIS A 3 12.07 -7.38 -14.18
C HIS A 3 11.63 -7.38 -12.71
N LEU A 4 12.34 -6.63 -11.85
CA LEU A 4 12.06 -6.61 -10.41
C LEU A 4 10.69 -6.00 -10.08
N THR A 5 10.22 -5.02 -10.87
CA THR A 5 8.86 -4.46 -10.72
C THR A 5 7.76 -5.49 -11.00
N LEU A 6 7.93 -6.36 -12.00
CA LEU A 6 6.94 -7.36 -12.38
C LEU A 6 7.05 -8.66 -11.59
N ALA A 7 8.22 -8.95 -11.04
CA ALA A 7 8.47 -10.11 -10.18
C ALA A 7 8.01 -9.89 -8.73
N ALA A 8 7.83 -8.64 -8.31
CA ALA A 8 7.34 -8.32 -6.97
C ALA A 8 5.96 -8.96 -6.71
N PRO A 9 5.68 -9.46 -5.49
CA PRO A 9 4.41 -10.08 -5.16
C PRO A 9 3.22 -9.14 -5.42
N PRO A 10 2.08 -9.67 -5.89
CA PRO A 10 0.91 -8.86 -6.13
C PRO A 10 0.35 -8.31 -4.81
N THR A 11 0.08 -7.01 -4.80
CA THR A 11 -0.63 -6.30 -3.74
C THR A 11 -1.97 -5.78 -4.27
N THR A 12 -2.97 -5.73 -3.41
CA THR A 12 -4.31 -5.19 -3.73
C THR A 12 -4.40 -3.68 -3.50
N ALA A 13 -3.34 -3.03 -2.97
CA ALA A 13 -3.34 -1.58 -2.76
C ALA A 13 -3.49 -0.76 -4.07
N PRO A 14 -2.86 -1.12 -5.21
CA PRO A 14 -3.07 -0.44 -6.49
C PRO A 14 -4.51 -0.56 -7.01
N SER A 15 -5.12 -1.74 -6.93
CA SER A 15 -6.52 -1.93 -7.35
C SER A 15 -7.48 -1.17 -6.44
N LEU A 16 -7.21 -1.15 -5.13
CA LEU A 16 -7.96 -0.34 -4.17
C LEU A 16 -7.87 1.16 -4.48
N CYS A 17 -6.73 1.65 -4.97
CA CYS A 17 -6.61 3.04 -5.44
C CYS A 17 -7.54 3.36 -6.61
N VAL A 18 -7.63 2.45 -7.59
CA VAL A 18 -8.55 2.60 -8.72
C VAL A 18 -10.00 2.53 -8.25
N ALA A 19 -10.34 1.53 -7.44
CA ALA A 19 -11.69 1.32 -6.94
C ALA A 19 -12.18 2.49 -6.06
N ALA A 20 -11.32 3.03 -5.19
CA ALA A 20 -11.64 4.19 -4.37
C ALA A 20 -11.91 5.45 -5.22
N CYS A 21 -11.19 5.61 -6.33
CA CYS A 21 -11.43 6.70 -7.29
C CYS A 21 -12.80 6.58 -7.95
N GLU A 22 -13.15 5.38 -8.44
CA GLU A 22 -14.45 5.12 -9.06
C GLU A 22 -15.59 5.27 -8.04
N LEU A 23 -15.40 4.80 -6.80
CA LEU A 23 -16.42 4.87 -5.74
C LEU A 23 -16.82 6.31 -5.38
N VAL A 24 -15.89 7.26 -5.44
CA VAL A 24 -16.20 8.69 -5.19
C VAL A 24 -16.71 9.43 -6.44
N GLY A 25 -16.87 8.74 -7.58
CA GLY A 25 -17.39 9.30 -8.84
C GLY A 25 -16.30 9.73 -9.84
N GLY A 26 -15.04 9.43 -9.56
CA GLY A 26 -13.92 9.71 -10.45
C GLY A 26 -13.82 8.73 -11.62
N ARG A 27 -13.11 9.14 -12.67
CA ARG A 27 -12.72 8.22 -13.76
C ARG A 27 -11.44 7.49 -13.35
N ARG A 28 -11.37 6.17 -13.55
CA ARG A 28 -10.15 5.37 -13.29
C ARG A 28 -8.86 5.94 -13.87
N THR A 29 -8.94 6.57 -15.04
CA THR A 29 -7.78 7.16 -15.71
C THR A 29 -7.08 8.22 -14.86
N LEU A 30 -7.80 8.87 -13.92
CA LEU A 30 -7.26 9.86 -13.00
C LEU A 30 -6.36 9.23 -11.92
N SER A 31 -6.57 7.96 -11.57
CA SER A 31 -5.83 7.28 -10.50
C SER A 31 -4.78 6.28 -10.99
N LEU A 32 -4.66 6.05 -12.31
CA LEU A 32 -3.70 5.07 -12.85
C LEU A 32 -2.24 5.37 -12.48
N ALA A 33 -1.83 6.63 -12.55
CA ALA A 33 -0.48 7.03 -12.15
C ALA A 33 -0.22 6.78 -10.66
N ALA A 34 -1.21 7.07 -9.81
CA ALA A 34 -1.12 6.81 -8.37
C ALA A 34 -1.11 5.31 -8.06
N ALA A 35 -1.96 4.52 -8.71
CA ALA A 35 -1.97 3.07 -8.56
C ALA A 35 -0.62 2.45 -8.98
N ALA A 36 -0.04 2.91 -10.09
CA ALA A 36 1.29 2.51 -10.52
C ALA A 36 2.38 2.91 -9.51
N ALA A 37 2.33 4.14 -8.98
CA ALA A 37 3.26 4.60 -7.95
C ALA A 37 3.17 3.76 -6.66
N VAL A 38 1.96 3.43 -6.21
CA VAL A 38 1.72 2.54 -5.05
C VAL A 38 2.33 1.15 -5.29
N HIS A 39 2.16 0.58 -6.50
CA HIS A 39 2.80 -0.70 -6.87
C HIS A 39 4.33 -0.59 -6.85
N LEU A 40 4.89 0.49 -7.40
CA LEU A 40 6.33 0.72 -7.45
C LEU A 40 6.93 0.85 -6.05
N ILE A 41 6.30 1.58 -5.13
CA ILE A 41 6.74 1.65 -3.73
C ILE A 41 6.70 0.28 -3.06
N ALA A 42 5.64 -0.50 -3.28
CA ALA A 42 5.55 -1.87 -2.75
C ALA A 42 6.66 -2.78 -3.31
N ALA A 43 6.95 -2.67 -4.61
CA ALA A 43 8.02 -3.43 -5.25
C ALA A 43 9.40 -3.04 -4.73
N ALA A 44 9.70 -1.74 -4.59
CA ALA A 44 10.96 -1.27 -4.02
C ALA A 44 11.17 -1.77 -2.58
N ALA A 45 10.14 -1.63 -1.74
CA ALA A 45 10.16 -2.14 -0.37
C ALA A 45 10.43 -3.65 -0.32
N HIS A 46 9.78 -4.44 -1.20
CA HIS A 46 10.00 -5.88 -1.30
C HIS A 46 11.43 -6.23 -1.73
N ILE A 47 12.00 -5.53 -2.72
CA ILE A 47 13.37 -5.73 -3.17
C ILE A 47 14.34 -5.49 -2.01
N HIS A 48 14.25 -4.33 -1.37
CA HIS A 48 15.13 -3.94 -0.27
C HIS A 48 14.98 -4.86 0.94
N GLN A 49 13.76 -5.34 1.23
CA GLN A 49 13.51 -6.31 2.29
C GLN A 49 14.35 -7.58 2.13
N ASN A 50 14.49 -8.06 0.90
CA ASN A 50 15.06 -9.37 0.60
C ASN A 50 16.53 -9.30 0.19
N LEU A 51 17.15 -8.12 0.21
CA LEU A 51 18.58 -7.98 -0.06
C LEU A 51 19.41 -8.92 0.84
N PRO A 52 20.33 -9.72 0.27
CA PRO A 52 21.29 -10.48 1.05
C PRO A 52 22.33 -9.52 1.63
N LEU A 53 22.20 -9.23 2.93
CA LEU A 53 23.13 -8.39 3.70
C LEU A 53 24.08 -9.28 4.52
N THR A 54 25.35 -8.91 4.59
CA THR A 54 26.40 -9.68 5.28
C THR A 54 26.23 -9.73 6.79
N ASP A 55 25.61 -8.71 7.38
CA ASP A 55 25.51 -8.45 8.82
C ASP A 55 24.06 -8.49 9.32
N ARG A 56 23.14 -9.13 8.58
CA ARG A 56 21.73 -9.20 8.96
C ARG A 56 21.57 -10.02 10.26
N PRO A 57 21.14 -9.42 11.38
CA PRO A 57 20.73 -10.20 12.54
C PRO A 57 19.52 -11.03 12.10
N ASN A 58 19.55 -12.34 12.33
CA ASN A 58 18.53 -13.25 11.81
C ASN A 58 17.64 -13.83 12.92
N PRO A 59 16.76 -13.03 13.54
CA PRO A 59 15.77 -13.55 14.49
C PRO A 59 14.60 -14.27 13.78
N ASN A 60 14.42 -14.08 12.47
CA ASN A 60 13.39 -14.75 11.65
C ASN A 60 13.91 -14.97 10.22
N PRO A 61 14.43 -16.18 9.87
CA PRO A 61 14.92 -16.46 8.53
C PRO A 61 13.78 -16.31 7.52
N ARG A 62 13.99 -15.47 6.52
CA ARG A 62 13.01 -15.25 5.47
C ARG A 62 13.02 -16.39 4.46
N PRO A 63 11.88 -16.67 3.79
CA PRO A 63 11.85 -17.63 2.70
C PRO A 63 12.90 -17.26 1.65
N ASN A 64 13.62 -18.25 1.12
CA ASN A 64 14.58 -18.01 0.04
C ASN A 64 13.83 -17.45 -1.17
N VAL A 65 14.06 -16.17 -1.47
CA VAL A 65 13.63 -15.53 -2.71
C VAL A 65 14.67 -15.85 -3.78
N ASN A 66 14.23 -16.11 -5.01
CA ASN A 66 15.15 -16.34 -6.11
C ASN A 66 15.75 -15.00 -6.57
N HIS A 67 17.05 -14.79 -6.33
CA HIS A 67 17.77 -13.59 -6.73
C HIS A 67 18.39 -13.76 -8.11
N ILE A 68 17.84 -13.07 -9.11
CA ILE A 68 18.36 -13.09 -10.49
C ILE A 68 19.51 -12.09 -10.66
N TYR A 69 19.54 -11.03 -9.86
CA TYR A 69 20.59 -10.00 -9.90
C TYR A 69 21.38 -9.98 -8.59
N GLY A 70 22.61 -9.45 -8.65
CA GLY A 70 23.41 -9.26 -7.45
C GLY A 70 22.83 -8.18 -6.53
N PRO A 71 23.12 -8.24 -5.20
CA PRO A 71 22.58 -7.30 -4.21
C PRO A 71 22.82 -5.82 -4.53
N ASN A 72 23.95 -5.49 -5.17
CA ASN A 72 24.23 -4.13 -5.62
C ASN A 72 23.25 -3.62 -6.69
N ILE A 73 22.87 -4.48 -7.65
CA ILE A 73 21.91 -4.15 -8.69
C ILE A 73 20.49 -4.07 -8.13
N GLU A 74 20.13 -4.98 -7.21
CA GLU A 74 18.83 -4.97 -6.55
C GLU A 74 18.66 -3.70 -5.68
N LEU A 75 19.68 -3.33 -4.90
CA LEU A 75 19.70 -2.10 -4.09
C LEU A 75 19.45 -0.86 -4.96
N LEU A 76 20.31 -0.65 -5.96
CA LEU A 76 20.21 0.50 -6.87
C LEU A 76 18.91 0.51 -7.67
N THR A 77 18.38 -0.66 -8.02
CA THR A 77 17.09 -0.73 -8.72
C THR A 77 15.95 -0.31 -7.81
N GLY A 78 15.93 -0.75 -6.54
CA GLY A 78 14.95 -0.28 -5.56
C GLY A 78 15.01 1.23 -5.37
N ASP A 79 16.23 1.79 -5.25
CA ASP A 79 16.46 3.23 -5.11
C ASP A 79 15.96 4.02 -6.31
N GLY A 80 16.03 3.46 -7.53
CA GLY A 80 15.49 4.09 -8.75
C GLY A 80 13.98 3.92 -8.93
N ILE A 81 13.38 2.85 -8.39
CA ILE A 81 11.94 2.58 -8.51
C ILE A 81 11.11 3.60 -7.71
N ILE A 82 11.59 3.98 -6.52
CA ILE A 82 10.91 4.93 -5.63
C ILE A 82 10.66 6.29 -6.33
N PRO A 83 11.69 7.01 -6.82
CA PRO A 83 11.50 8.29 -7.49
C PRO A 83 10.75 8.14 -8.82
N PHE A 84 10.90 7.01 -9.54
CA PHE A 84 10.14 6.75 -10.76
C PHE A 84 8.62 6.74 -10.52
N GLY A 85 8.16 6.19 -9.40
CA GLY A 85 6.73 6.25 -9.03
C GLY A 85 6.24 7.69 -8.81
N LEU A 86 7.04 8.52 -8.15
CA LEU A 86 6.70 9.93 -7.91
C LEU A 86 6.79 10.76 -9.20
N GLU A 87 7.72 10.43 -10.11
CA GLU A 87 7.83 11.03 -11.43
C GLU A 87 6.57 10.78 -12.27
N LEU A 88 6.06 9.55 -12.31
CA LEU A 88 4.82 9.22 -13.02
C LEU A 88 3.62 10.03 -12.52
N LEU A 89 3.54 10.25 -11.20
CA LEU A 89 2.52 11.13 -10.61
C LEU A 89 2.69 12.58 -11.06
N ALA A 90 3.90 13.13 -10.96
CA ALA A 90 4.17 14.50 -11.35
C ALA A 90 3.89 14.74 -12.85
N GLN A 91 4.22 13.78 -13.71
CA GLN A 91 3.94 13.83 -15.15
C GLN A 91 2.45 13.67 -15.49
N SER A 92 1.65 13.13 -14.58
CA SER A 92 0.19 13.01 -14.75
C SER A 92 -0.58 14.32 -14.49
N MET A 93 0.11 15.37 -14.04
CA MET A 93 -0.49 16.70 -13.95
C MET A 93 -0.87 17.19 -15.35
N ASP A 94 -2.16 17.49 -15.53
CA ASP A 94 -2.67 18.03 -16.79
C ASP A 94 -2.85 19.55 -16.60
N PRO A 95 -2.08 20.41 -17.28
CA PRO A 95 -2.21 21.86 -17.15
C PRO A 95 -3.60 22.39 -17.51
N ALA A 96 -4.39 21.65 -18.28
CA ALA A 96 -5.76 22.01 -18.63
C ALA A 96 -6.78 21.61 -17.54
N GLN A 97 -6.38 20.83 -16.54
CA GLN A 97 -7.22 20.42 -15.41
C GLN A 97 -6.82 21.12 -14.12
N THR A 98 -7.78 21.35 -13.24
CA THR A 98 -7.55 21.85 -11.87
C THR A 98 -7.13 20.73 -10.91
N ASN A 99 -6.25 19.82 -11.34
CA ASN A 99 -5.87 18.62 -10.59
C ASN A 99 -4.52 18.73 -9.85
N GLN A 100 -3.80 19.85 -9.98
CA GLN A 100 -2.46 20.04 -9.44
C GLN A 100 -2.39 19.81 -7.91
N ASP A 101 -3.32 20.40 -7.16
CA ASP A 101 -3.39 20.23 -5.69
C ASP A 101 -3.66 18.77 -5.30
N LYS A 102 -4.48 18.06 -6.08
CA LYS A 102 -4.80 16.64 -5.84
C LYS A 102 -3.59 15.75 -6.09
N VAL A 103 -2.85 16.00 -7.17
CA VAL A 103 -1.63 15.24 -7.49
C VAL A 103 -0.54 15.51 -6.44
N LEU A 104 -0.35 16.78 -6.04
CA LEU A 104 0.60 17.11 -4.98
C LEU A 104 0.24 16.42 -3.67
N ARG A 105 -1.05 16.41 -3.30
CA ARG A 105 -1.52 15.68 -2.11
C ARG A 105 -1.27 14.18 -2.23
N ALA A 106 -1.50 13.56 -3.39
CA ALA A 106 -1.21 12.15 -3.62
C ALA A 106 0.30 11.83 -3.51
N ILE A 107 1.17 12.72 -4.00
CA ILE A 107 2.64 12.61 -3.81
C ILE A 107 2.99 12.63 -2.32
N ILE A 108 2.37 13.51 -1.53
CA ILE A 108 2.56 13.56 -0.08
C ILE A 108 2.11 12.25 0.58
N GLU A 109 0.95 11.71 0.19
CA GLU A 109 0.45 10.43 0.74
C GLU A 109 1.41 9.28 0.48
N ILE A 110 1.85 9.13 -0.78
CA ILE A 110 2.69 8.01 -1.20
C ILE A 110 4.09 8.11 -0.61
N SER A 111 4.66 9.31 -0.57
CA SER A 111 5.97 9.53 0.06
C SER A 111 5.95 9.26 1.57
N ARG A 112 4.87 9.65 2.27
CA ARG A 112 4.70 9.32 3.71
C ARG A 112 4.50 7.83 3.94
N ALA A 113 3.73 7.15 3.09
CA ALA A 113 3.45 5.72 3.22
C ALA A 113 4.70 4.87 2.98
N GLY A 114 5.54 5.24 2.02
CA GLY A 114 6.83 4.58 1.77
C GLY A 114 7.91 4.92 2.80
N GLY A 115 7.80 6.06 3.49
CA GLY A 115 8.85 6.59 4.37
C GLY A 115 8.74 6.17 5.84
N ALA A 116 9.36 6.99 6.70
CA ALA A 116 9.56 6.74 8.13
C ALA A 116 8.27 6.68 8.99
N HIS A 117 7.11 7.01 8.43
CA HIS A 117 5.81 6.91 9.12
C HIS A 117 4.98 5.70 8.66
N GLY A 118 5.50 4.93 7.71
CA GLY A 118 4.82 3.81 7.06
C GLY A 118 5.73 2.59 6.94
N ILE A 119 5.99 2.15 5.69
CA ILE A 119 6.63 0.87 5.39
C ILE A 119 8.01 0.73 6.04
N VAL A 120 8.85 1.78 5.99
CA VAL A 120 10.18 1.75 6.62
C VAL A 120 10.07 1.56 8.13
N GLU A 121 9.10 2.19 8.80
CA GLU A 121 8.84 1.98 10.23
C GLU A 121 8.41 0.53 10.50
N GLY A 122 7.56 -0.03 9.63
CA GLY A 122 7.14 -1.42 9.73
C GLY A 122 8.31 -2.41 9.56
N HIS A 123 9.23 -2.14 8.63
CA HIS A 123 10.47 -2.92 8.49
C HIS A 123 11.40 -2.78 9.68
N TYR A 124 11.53 -1.57 10.24
CA TYR A 124 12.32 -1.35 11.45
C TYR A 124 11.77 -2.14 12.62
N ARG A 125 10.45 -2.08 12.84
CA ARG A 125 9.74 -2.83 13.88
C ARG A 125 9.83 -4.35 13.69
N GLU A 126 9.85 -4.83 12.45
CA GLU A 126 9.98 -6.27 12.13
C GLU A 126 11.35 -6.85 12.56
N LEU A 127 12.37 -6.01 12.74
CA LEU A 127 13.67 -6.44 13.29
C LEU A 127 13.60 -6.72 14.80
N ASP A 128 12.64 -6.12 15.50
CA ASP A 128 12.37 -6.38 16.90
C ASP A 128 11.45 -7.61 17.03
N SER A 129 11.96 -8.68 17.64
CA SER A 129 11.19 -9.92 17.80
C SER A 129 10.04 -9.82 18.81
N GLU A 130 10.03 -8.78 19.65
CA GLU A 130 9.01 -8.56 20.68
C GLU A 130 7.80 -7.76 20.15
N GLU A 131 7.94 -7.10 19.00
CA GLU A 131 6.85 -6.31 18.44
C GLU A 131 5.68 -7.20 18.00
N TRP A 132 4.47 -6.75 18.34
CA TRP A 132 3.25 -7.43 17.96
C TRP A 132 3.02 -7.42 16.43
N GLU A 133 2.81 -8.60 15.84
CA GLU A 133 2.70 -8.83 14.39
C GLU A 133 1.67 -7.92 13.69
N GLU A 134 0.57 -7.59 14.37
CA GLU A 134 -0.46 -6.69 13.86
C GLU A 134 0.07 -5.25 13.67
N ASN A 135 0.95 -4.76 14.55
CA ASN A 135 1.54 -3.42 14.38
C ASN A 135 2.46 -3.38 13.17
N VAL A 136 3.24 -4.44 12.94
CA VAL A 136 4.10 -4.60 11.76
C VAL A 136 3.24 -4.64 10.50
N CYS A 137 2.22 -5.51 10.46
CA CYS A 137 1.29 -5.61 9.33
C CYS A 137 0.54 -4.29 9.06
N ARG A 138 0.14 -3.59 10.13
CA ARG A 138 -0.52 -2.28 10.01
C ARG A 138 0.40 -1.24 9.39
N LYS A 139 1.69 -1.22 9.76
CA LYS A 139 2.67 -0.25 9.25
C LYS A 139 3.17 -0.56 7.84
N LYS A 140 3.21 -1.83 7.44
CA LYS A 140 3.59 -2.26 6.09
C LYS A 140 2.36 -2.29 5.17
N GLU A 141 1.59 -3.36 5.23
CA GLU A 141 0.47 -3.60 4.31
C GLU A 141 -0.69 -2.64 4.59
N GLY A 142 -1.01 -2.35 5.86
CA GLY A 142 -2.08 -1.44 6.24
C GLY A 142 -1.88 -0.01 5.69
N VAL A 143 -0.75 0.62 6.00
CA VAL A 143 -0.44 1.99 5.54
C VAL A 143 -0.40 2.06 4.01
N LEU A 144 0.14 1.06 3.31
CA LEU A 144 0.15 1.02 1.85
C LEU A 144 -1.27 0.99 1.26
N HIS A 145 -2.17 0.17 1.81
CA HIS A 145 -3.56 0.10 1.35
C HIS A 145 -4.34 1.36 1.71
N GLY A 146 -4.14 1.92 2.91
CA GLY A 146 -4.72 3.20 3.31
C GLY A 146 -4.29 4.35 2.40
N CYS A 147 -3.00 4.37 2.02
CA CYS A 147 -2.46 5.31 1.05
C CYS A 147 -3.11 5.15 -0.33
N GLY A 148 -3.22 3.92 -0.84
CA GLY A 148 -3.88 3.65 -2.11
C GLY A 148 -5.32 4.15 -2.13
N ALA A 149 -6.10 3.78 -1.11
CA ALA A 149 -7.50 4.19 -0.96
C ALA A 149 -7.65 5.72 -0.87
N ALA A 150 -6.84 6.38 -0.04
CA ALA A 150 -6.84 7.83 0.11
C ALA A 150 -6.48 8.54 -1.20
N CYS A 151 -5.44 8.08 -1.90
CA CYS A 151 -5.04 8.65 -3.20
C CYS A 151 -6.15 8.50 -4.24
N GLY A 152 -6.82 7.34 -4.27
CA GLY A 152 -7.96 7.11 -5.15
C GLY A 152 -9.08 8.11 -4.90
N ALA A 153 -9.48 8.27 -3.63
CA ALA A 153 -10.50 9.22 -3.22
C ALA A 153 -10.13 10.68 -3.55
N ILE A 154 -8.89 11.10 -3.24
CA ILE A 154 -8.38 12.45 -3.53
C ILE A 154 -8.47 12.76 -5.03
N LEU A 155 -7.95 11.85 -5.87
CA LEU A 155 -7.90 12.04 -7.32
C LEU A 155 -9.29 11.94 -7.94
N GLY A 156 -10.16 11.10 -7.39
CA GLY A 156 -11.56 10.99 -7.79
C GLY A 156 -12.43 12.18 -7.37
N GLY A 157 -11.95 13.06 -6.49
CA GLY A 157 -12.68 14.23 -6.03
C GLY A 157 -13.62 13.96 -4.86
N GLY A 158 -13.35 12.93 -4.06
CA GLY A 158 -14.04 12.71 -2.80
C GLY A 158 -13.79 13.85 -1.81
N ASN A 159 -14.75 14.05 -0.90
CA ASN A 159 -14.60 15.00 0.19
C ASN A 159 -13.70 14.45 1.31
N GLU A 160 -13.34 15.28 2.30
CA GLU A 160 -12.45 14.85 3.40
C GLU A 160 -12.98 13.67 4.21
N GLU A 161 -14.29 13.58 4.41
CA GLU A 161 -14.92 12.46 5.14
C GLU A 161 -14.79 11.15 4.36
N GLU A 162 -15.04 11.19 3.05
CA GLU A 162 -14.86 10.05 2.14
C GLU A 162 -13.39 9.62 2.06
N ILE A 163 -12.46 10.58 1.95
CA ILE A 163 -11.02 10.31 1.89
C ILE A 163 -10.54 9.61 3.18
N GLU A 164 -10.94 10.12 4.33
CA GLU A 164 -10.49 9.61 5.64
C GLU A 164 -11.17 8.28 5.97
N GLY A 165 -12.44 8.10 5.62
CA GLY A 165 -13.14 6.81 5.69
C GLY A 165 -12.46 5.74 4.83
N LEU A 166 -12.14 6.06 3.57
CA LEU A 166 -11.45 5.14 2.67
C LEU A 166 -10.01 4.86 3.12
N ARG A 167 -9.30 5.83 3.70
CA ARG A 167 -7.99 5.61 4.31
C ARG A 167 -8.08 4.57 5.42
N ARG A 168 -9.01 4.74 6.37
CA ARG A 168 -9.18 3.81 7.49
C ARG A 168 -9.61 2.42 7.00
N PHE A 169 -10.54 2.36 6.06
CA PHE A 169 -10.91 1.11 5.38
C PHE A 169 -9.68 0.40 4.79
N GLY A 170 -8.86 1.13 4.03
CA GLY A 170 -7.63 0.60 3.44
C GLY A 170 -6.64 0.10 4.49
N ILE A 171 -6.46 0.83 5.60
CA ILE A 171 -5.60 0.40 6.72
C ILE A 171 -6.09 -0.93 7.29
N TYR A 172 -7.39 -1.08 7.55
CA TYR A 172 -7.94 -2.32 8.09
C TYR A 172 -7.81 -3.47 7.11
N ALA A 173 -8.21 -3.27 5.85
CA ALA A 173 -8.12 -4.30 4.79
C ALA A 173 -6.66 -4.75 4.56
N GLY A 174 -5.73 -3.80 4.48
CA GLY A 174 -4.31 -4.08 4.33
C GLY A 174 -3.72 -4.82 5.53
N THR A 175 -4.11 -4.43 6.76
CA THR A 175 -3.67 -5.12 7.98
C THR A 175 -4.16 -6.56 8.01
N ILE A 176 -5.43 -6.81 7.65
CA ILE A 176 -6.00 -8.17 7.53
C ILE A 176 -5.21 -8.99 6.50
N ARG A 177 -4.89 -8.40 5.35
CA ARG A 177 -4.10 -9.08 4.31
C ARG A 177 -2.70 -9.45 4.82
N GLY A 178 -2.03 -8.54 5.52
CA GLY A 178 -0.72 -8.80 6.14
C GLY A 178 -0.79 -9.93 7.17
N LEU A 179 -1.77 -9.89 8.08
CA LEU A 179 -1.97 -10.93 9.08
C LEU A 179 -2.23 -12.31 8.45
N ARG A 180 -3.04 -12.39 7.39
CA ARG A 180 -3.30 -13.64 6.66
C ARG A 180 -2.08 -14.19 5.93
N ALA A 181 -1.15 -13.32 5.52
CA ALA A 181 0.07 -13.70 4.84
C ALA A 181 1.21 -14.05 5.82
N SER A 182 1.11 -13.64 7.08
CA SER A 182 2.12 -13.92 8.09
C SER A 182 2.14 -15.38 8.48
N SER A 183 3.34 -15.95 8.61
CA SER A 183 3.54 -17.30 9.13
C SER A 183 3.47 -17.36 10.66
N LYS A 184 3.50 -16.21 11.35
CA LYS A 184 3.44 -16.12 12.82
C LYS A 184 1.99 -16.11 13.28
N ASN A 185 1.30 -17.23 13.10
CA ASN A 185 -0.06 -17.40 13.59
C ASN A 185 -0.07 -17.63 15.11
N GLY A 186 -0.30 -16.55 15.87
CA GLY A 186 -0.58 -16.62 17.30
C GLY A 186 -2.06 -16.96 17.60
N PRO A 187 -2.38 -17.50 18.79
CA PRO A 187 -3.76 -17.70 19.20
C PRO A 187 -4.52 -16.37 19.21
N GLY A 188 -5.77 -16.38 18.71
CA GLY A 188 -6.64 -15.18 18.65
C GLY A 188 -6.52 -14.34 17.38
N ILE A 189 -5.71 -14.73 16.39
CA ILE A 189 -5.58 -13.98 15.12
C ILE A 189 -6.92 -13.87 14.37
N GLU A 190 -7.74 -14.91 14.37
CA GLU A 190 -9.07 -14.91 13.72
C GLU A 190 -10.07 -13.96 14.39
N GLU A 191 -10.02 -13.84 15.71
CA GLU A 191 -10.84 -12.88 16.44
C GLU A 191 -10.45 -11.44 16.09
N LYS A 192 -9.14 -11.18 15.99
CA LYS A 192 -8.62 -9.88 15.56
C LYS A 192 -8.97 -9.55 14.13
N ILE A 193 -8.82 -10.50 13.20
CA ILE A 193 -9.22 -10.33 11.80
C ILE A 193 -10.71 -9.99 11.72
N ARG A 194 -11.55 -10.65 12.52
CA ARG A 194 -12.98 -10.34 12.61
C ARG A 194 -13.22 -8.92 13.10
N GLY A 195 -12.58 -8.50 14.18
CA GLY A 195 -12.68 -7.14 14.69
C GLY A 195 -12.24 -6.07 13.68
N LEU A 196 -11.13 -6.30 12.99
CA LEU A 196 -10.66 -5.41 11.91
C LEU A 196 -11.64 -5.38 10.73
N ARG A 197 -12.27 -6.52 10.40
CA ARG A 197 -13.27 -6.60 9.34
C ARG A 197 -14.52 -5.80 9.68
N ASP A 198 -14.99 -5.89 10.92
CA ASP A 198 -16.16 -5.14 11.39
C ASP A 198 -15.88 -3.63 11.35
N LEU A 199 -14.67 -3.21 11.76
CA LEU A 199 -14.22 -1.83 11.62
C LEU A 199 -14.16 -1.39 10.14
N ALA A 200 -13.61 -2.21 9.25
CA ALA A 200 -13.57 -1.92 7.82
C ALA A 200 -14.96 -1.73 7.21
N ILE A 201 -15.91 -2.61 7.54
CA ILE A 201 -17.30 -2.52 7.05
C ILE A 201 -17.96 -1.23 7.55
N LYS A 202 -17.71 -0.83 8.79
CA LYS A 202 -18.23 0.42 9.36
C LYS A 202 -17.78 1.66 8.58
N GLU A 203 -16.52 1.71 8.16
CA GLU A 203 -15.99 2.82 7.36
C GLU A 203 -16.66 2.93 5.98
N LEU A 204 -17.21 1.83 5.45
CA LEU A 204 -17.92 1.84 4.17
C LEU A 204 -19.39 2.29 4.28
N GLU A 205 -19.94 2.45 5.49
CA GLU A 205 -21.35 2.82 5.67
C GLU A 205 -21.68 4.21 5.11
N ILE A 206 -20.69 5.11 5.07
CA ILE A 206 -20.84 6.46 4.48
C ILE A 206 -21.10 6.44 2.97
N PHE A 207 -20.82 5.31 2.31
CA PHE A 207 -21.01 5.13 0.87
C PHE A 207 -22.34 4.43 0.52
N ARG A 208 -23.19 4.07 1.50
CA ARG A 208 -24.48 3.40 1.27
C ARG A 208 -25.38 4.28 0.39
N GLY A 209 -25.41 3.98 -0.91
CA GLY A 209 -26.13 4.74 -1.94
C GLY A 209 -25.36 4.88 -3.26
N LYS A 210 -24.04 4.69 -3.23
CA LYS A 210 -23.18 4.49 -4.41
C LYS A 210 -23.01 2.97 -4.59
N GLU A 211 -22.94 2.45 -5.83
CA GLU A 211 -22.92 1.00 -6.13
C GLU A 211 -21.75 0.27 -5.42
N LEU A 212 -21.98 -0.19 -4.19
CA LEU A 212 -21.01 -0.82 -3.28
C LEU A 212 -20.67 -2.28 -3.64
N VAL A 213 -21.38 -2.85 -4.61
CA VAL A 213 -21.44 -4.31 -4.82
C VAL A 213 -20.16 -4.84 -5.50
N GLU A 214 -19.43 -4.04 -6.27
CA GLU A 214 -18.23 -4.51 -6.99
C GLU A 214 -16.92 -4.34 -6.20
N VAL A 215 -16.81 -3.31 -5.35
CA VAL A 215 -15.56 -2.99 -4.63
C VAL A 215 -15.24 -4.04 -3.54
N VAL A 216 -16.26 -4.54 -2.84
CA VAL A 216 -16.07 -5.47 -1.71
C VAL A 216 -15.79 -6.91 -2.20
N ALA A 217 -16.36 -7.32 -3.33
CA ALA A 217 -16.25 -8.68 -3.84
C ALA A 217 -14.84 -9.03 -4.37
N GLY A 218 -14.04 -8.04 -4.78
CA GLY A 218 -12.70 -8.25 -5.34
C GLY A 218 -11.54 -8.18 -4.33
N LEU A 219 -11.80 -7.83 -3.07
CA LEU A 219 -10.77 -7.52 -2.07
C LEU A 219 -10.67 -8.53 -0.90
N CYS A 220 -11.58 -9.52 -0.83
CA CYS A 220 -11.64 -10.51 0.26
C CYS A 220 -11.04 -11.87 -0.08
#